data_AF-A0A961NPI1-F1
#
_entry.id   AF-A0A961NPI1-F1
#
_cell.length_a   1.000
_cell.length_b   1.000
_cell.length_c   1.000
_cell.angle_alpha   90.00
_cell.angle_beta   90.00
_cell.angle_gamma   90.00
#
_symmetry.space_group_name_H-M   'P 1'
#
loop_
_entity.id
_entity.type
_entity.pdbx_description
1 polymer ?
#
loop_
_entity_poly.entity_id
_entity_poly.type
_entity_poly.pdbx_seq_one_letter_code
_entity_poly.pdbx_strand_id
1 'polypeptide(L)'
;MKVAVIGLIFCVFMGITAVSLGFGALYPPLNSVARPLVCPDGEMQYQTSVINPLPDRTYIQADWTCQDASGNVAPINKFLIALYAGSFYGVLMFAFFWVLIKLRKGSTAG
;
A
#
# COMPACT_ATOMS: atom_id res chain seq x y z
N MET A 1 -13.39 12.00 -22.21
CA MET A 1 -13.60 11.77 -20.76
C MET A 1 -13.76 10.30 -20.41
N LYS A 2 -14.62 9.52 -21.08
CA LYS A 2 -14.85 8.09 -20.76
C LYS A 2 -13.59 7.21 -20.70
N VAL A 3 -12.66 7.37 -21.65
CA VAL A 3 -11.41 6.57 -21.71
C VAL A 3 -10.46 6.87 -20.53
N ALA A 4 -10.43 8.11 -20.05
CA ALA A 4 -9.59 8.50 -18.91
C ALA A 4 -10.10 7.89 -17.60
N VAL A 5 -11.42 7.84 -17.42
CA VAL A 5 -12.05 7.26 -16.22
C VAL A 5 -11.85 5.74 -16.19
N ILE A 6 -12.00 5.06 -17.33
CA ILE A 6 -11.72 3.62 -17.45
C ILE A 6 -10.25 3.31 -17.15
N GLY A 7 -9.32 4.12 -17.67
CA GLY A 7 -7.89 3.98 -17.39
C GLY A 7 -7.54 4.20 -15.91
N LEU A 8 -8.21 5.14 -15.23
CA LEU A 8 -8.02 5.40 -13.81
C LEU A 8 -8.49 4.21 -12.98
N ILE A 9 -9.69 3.69 -13.25
CA ILE A 9 -10.23 2.51 -12.54
C ILE A 9 -9.30 1.31 -12.73
N PHE A 10 -8.79 1.10 -13.95
CA PHE A 10 -7.85 0.01 -14.23
C PHE A 10 -6.50 0.18 -13.53
N CYS A 11 -5.95 1.41 -13.50
CA CYS A 11 -4.71 1.70 -12.77
C CYS A 11 -4.88 1.54 -11.25
N VAL A 12 -6.03 1.93 -10.69
CA VAL A 12 -6.32 1.73 -9.27
C VAL A 12 -6.47 0.24 -8.95
N PHE A 13 -7.16 -0.52 -9.80
CA PHE A 13 -7.29 -1.96 -9.64
C PHE A 13 -5.94 -2.69 -9.71
N MET A 14 -5.10 -2.32 -10.67
CA MET A 14 -3.72 -2.82 -10.78
C MET A 14 -2.85 -2.36 -9.61
N GLY A 15 -3.04 -1.14 -9.12
CA GLY A 15 -2.37 -0.63 -7.92
C GLY A 15 -2.69 -1.48 -6.69
N ILE A 16 -3.96 -1.77 -6.44
CA ILE A 16 -4.39 -2.58 -5.29
C ILE A 16 -3.87 -4.02 -5.41
N THR A 17 -3.98 -4.63 -6.59
CA THR A 17 -3.59 -6.04 -6.76
C THR A 17 -2.08 -6.24 -6.85
N ALA A 18 -1.38 -5.49 -7.70
CA ALA A 18 0.06 -5.66 -7.90
C ALA A 18 0.91 -4.98 -6.81
N VAL A 19 0.53 -3.78 -6.37
CA VAL A 19 1.35 -3.03 -5.40
C VAL A 19 1.05 -3.48 -3.98
N SER A 20 -0.21 -3.64 -3.59
CA SER A 20 -0.51 -3.99 -2.20
C SER A 20 -0.36 -5.46 -1.85
N LEU A 21 -0.82 -6.37 -2.71
CA LEU A 21 -0.65 -7.81 -2.45
C LEU A 21 0.74 -8.29 -2.88
N GLY A 22 1.27 -7.77 -3.99
CA GLY A 22 2.60 -8.12 -4.47
C GLY A 22 3.70 -7.38 -3.70
N PHE A 23 3.87 -6.09 -3.98
CA PHE A 23 4.95 -5.29 -3.39
C PHE A 23 4.80 -5.07 -1.88
N GLY A 24 3.58 -4.98 -1.35
CA GLY A 24 3.31 -4.84 0.08
C GLY A 24 3.72 -6.06 0.91
N ALA A 25 3.79 -7.25 0.30
CA ALA A 25 4.35 -8.45 0.93
C ALA A 25 5.89 -8.48 0.89
N LEU A 26 6.51 -7.86 -0.13
CA LEU A 26 7.97 -7.79 -0.31
C LEU A 26 8.62 -6.64 0.46
N TYR A 27 7.95 -5.51 0.60
CA TYR A 27 8.46 -4.31 1.25
C TYR A 27 7.41 -3.75 2.24
N PRO A 28 7.45 -4.19 3.50
CA PRO A 28 6.60 -3.66 4.57
C PRO A 28 6.61 -2.12 4.72
N PRO A 29 7.74 -1.39 4.60
CA PRO A 29 7.72 0.06 4.85
C PRO A 29 6.93 0.86 3.80
N LEU A 30 6.51 0.28 2.66
CA LEU A 30 5.59 0.95 1.74
C LEU A 30 4.19 1.17 2.34
N ASN A 31 3.81 0.40 3.37
CA ASN A 31 2.53 0.54 4.07
C ASN A 31 2.51 1.71 5.06
N SER A 32 3.64 2.34 5.36
CA SER A 32 3.74 3.49 6.26
C SER A 32 2.90 4.69 5.78
N VAL A 33 2.62 4.77 4.47
CA VAL A 33 1.72 5.77 3.89
C VAL A 33 0.30 5.68 4.45
N ALA A 34 -0.14 4.50 4.90
CA ALA A 34 -1.45 4.31 5.50
C ALA A 34 -1.54 4.78 6.95
N ARG A 35 -0.41 5.00 7.64
CA ARG A 35 -0.32 5.41 9.06
C ARG A 35 -1.39 6.43 9.49
N PRO A 36 -1.56 7.60 8.83
CA PRO A 36 -2.52 8.61 9.29
C PRO A 36 -3.99 8.16 9.25
N LEU A 37 -4.32 7.12 8.47
CA LEU A 37 -5.69 6.63 8.36
C LEU A 37 -5.97 5.45 9.29
N VAL A 38 -4.98 4.59 9.50
CA VAL A 38 -5.13 3.37 10.33
C VAL A 38 -4.74 3.58 11.79
N CYS A 39 -3.87 4.53 12.10
CA CYS A 39 -3.54 4.96 13.46
C CYS A 39 -3.62 6.50 13.57
N PRO A 40 -4.80 7.08 13.80
CA PRO A 40 -4.96 8.54 13.92
C PRO A 40 -4.23 9.12 15.16
N ASP A 41 -4.17 8.37 16.26
CA ASP A 41 -3.62 8.83 17.55
C ASP A 41 -2.32 8.12 17.97
N GLY A 42 -1.75 7.26 17.11
CA GLY A 42 -0.67 6.35 17.49
C GLY A 42 0.44 6.15 16.45
N GLU A 43 1.52 5.48 16.88
CA GLU A 43 2.60 5.05 15.99
C GLU A 43 2.32 3.65 15.44
N MET A 44 2.54 3.49 14.13
CA MET A 44 2.38 2.22 13.45
C MET A 44 3.63 1.36 13.69
N GLN A 45 3.50 0.30 14.49
CA GLN A 45 4.58 -0.63 14.82
C GLN A 45 4.47 -1.86 13.93
N TYR A 46 5.54 -2.16 13.21
CA TYR A 46 5.70 -3.40 12.46
C TYR A 46 6.31 -4.46 13.38
N GLN A 47 5.50 -5.40 13.85
CA GLN A 47 5.98 -6.50 14.68
C GLN A 47 6.12 -7.77 13.83
N THR A 48 7.33 -8.29 13.76
CA THR A 48 7.61 -9.62 13.21
C THR A 48 7.67 -10.62 14.34
N SER A 49 6.64 -11.44 14.51
CA SER A 49 6.66 -12.55 15.45
C SER A 49 7.15 -13.81 14.73
N VAL A 50 8.30 -14.32 15.18
CA VAL A 50 8.81 -15.61 14.71
C VAL A 50 8.18 -16.68 15.60
N ILE A 51 7.25 -17.45 15.04
CA ILE A 51 6.56 -18.51 15.77
C ILE A 51 7.14 -19.83 15.27
N ASN A 52 7.58 -20.68 16.20
CA ASN A 52 8.12 -22.00 15.89
C ASN A 52 7.21 -23.11 16.45
N PRO A 53 6.02 -23.33 15.85
CA PRO A 53 5.06 -24.31 16.32
C PRO A 53 5.54 -25.77 16.12
N LEU A 54 6.50 -26.02 15.22
CA LEU A 54 7.12 -27.34 15.00
C LEU A 54 8.65 -27.24 15.08
N PRO A 55 9.35 -28.26 15.58
CA PRO A 55 10.79 -28.37 15.36
C PRO A 55 11.04 -28.42 13.84
N ASP A 56 12.00 -27.64 13.34
CA ASP A 56 12.32 -27.40 11.91
C ASP A 56 11.41 -26.49 11.08
N ARG A 57 10.37 -25.83 11.63
CA ARG A 57 9.62 -24.81 10.87
C ARG A 57 9.40 -23.50 11.62
N THR A 58 10.22 -22.52 11.29
CA THR A 58 10.01 -21.12 11.66
C THR A 58 9.02 -20.46 10.72
N TYR A 59 7.88 -20.01 11.27
CA TYR A 59 6.93 -19.15 10.56
C TYR A 59 7.18 -17.70 10.96
N ILE A 60 7.46 -16.85 9.97
CA ILE A 60 7.54 -15.41 10.16
C ILE A 60 6.15 -14.86 9.95
N GLN A 61 5.48 -14.43 11.02
CA GLN A 61 4.26 -13.64 10.92
C GLN A 61 4.60 -12.16 11.04
N ALA A 62 4.20 -11.42 10.00
CA ALA A 62 4.25 -9.97 9.98
C ALA A 62 2.87 -9.42 10.37
N ASP A 63 2.81 -8.70 11.49
CA ASP A 63 1.60 -8.03 11.93
C ASP A 63 1.81 -6.53 12.14
N TRP A 64 0.79 -5.78 11.74
CA TRP A 64 0.76 -4.32 11.85
C TRP A 64 -0.10 -3.97 13.05
N THR A 65 0.48 -3.24 14.00
CA THR A 65 -0.21 -2.85 15.23
C THR A 65 -0.12 -1.34 15.40
N CYS A 66 -1.19 -0.72 15.89
CA CYS A 66 -1.16 0.68 16.33
C CYS A 66 -0.81 0.70 17.80
N GLN A 67 0.24 1.42 18.17
CA GLN A 67 0.51 1.74 19.56
C GLN A 67 0.07 3.16 19.85
N ASP A 68 -0.91 3.31 20.72
CA ASP A 68 -1.39 4.60 21.19
C ASP A 68 -0.39 5.22 22.20
N ALA A 69 -0.48 6.54 22.45
CA ALA A 69 0.40 7.25 23.40
C ALA A 69 0.32 6.68 24.83
N SER A 70 -0.77 5.97 25.16
CA SER A 70 -1.00 5.26 26.42
C SER A 70 -0.36 3.87 26.48
N GLY A 71 0.32 3.42 25.42
CA GLY A 71 0.95 2.10 25.33
C GLY A 71 0.00 0.96 24.92
N ASN A 72 -1.29 1.26 24.65
CA ASN A 72 -2.27 0.29 24.18
C ASN A 72 -1.97 -0.13 22.74
N VAL A 73 -1.95 -1.44 22.49
CA VAL A 73 -1.66 -2.00 21.17
C VAL A 73 -2.94 -2.57 20.55
N ALA A 74 -3.38 -1.99 19.43
CA ALA A 74 -4.54 -2.45 18.69
C ALA A 74 -4.12 -3.10 17.36
N PRO A 75 -4.65 -4.29 17.01
CA PRO A 75 -4.35 -4.94 15.75
C PRO A 75 -4.98 -4.16 14.58
N ILE A 76 -4.21 -3.97 13.51
CA ILE A 76 -4.66 -3.25 12.32
C ILE A 76 -5.14 -4.25 11.27
N ASN A 77 -6.26 -3.91 10.62
CA ASN A 77 -6.75 -4.72 9.52
C ASN A 77 -5.84 -4.58 8.29
N LYS A 78 -5.10 -5.65 7.97
CA LYS A 78 -4.16 -5.74 6.83
C LYS A 78 -4.84 -5.38 5.50
N PHE A 79 -6.14 -5.64 5.37
CA PHE A 79 -6.93 -5.27 4.20
C PHE A 79 -7.07 -3.76 4.03
N LEU A 80 -7.29 -3.00 5.12
CA LEU A 80 -7.38 -1.54 5.06
C LEU A 80 -6.06 -0.92 4.60
N ILE A 81 -4.95 -1.45 5.13
CA ILE A 81 -3.61 -0.99 4.76
C ILE A 81 -3.38 -1.24 3.27
N ALA A 82 -3.71 -2.45 2.78
CA ALA A 82 -3.58 -2.81 1.38
C ALA A 82 -4.48 -1.96 0.48
N LEU A 83 -5.73 -1.70 0.87
CA LEU A 83 -6.66 -0.90 0.07
C LEU A 83 -6.18 0.56 -0.04
N TYR A 84 -5.70 1.14 1.06
CA TYR A 84 -5.23 2.53 1.08
C TYR A 84 -3.90 2.70 0.36
N ALA A 85 -2.89 1.88 0.69
CA ALA A 85 -1.61 1.91 0.00
C ALA A 85 -1.81 1.70 -1.50
N GLY A 86 -2.61 0.71 -1.89
CA GLY A 86 -2.87 0.34 -3.28
C GLY A 86 -3.59 1.42 -4.07
N SER A 87 -4.60 2.06 -3.46
CA SER A 87 -5.30 3.19 -4.09
C SER A 87 -4.40 4.41 -4.22
N PHE A 88 -3.60 4.73 -3.20
CA PHE A 88 -2.63 5.82 -3.26
C PHE A 88 -1.58 5.62 -4.36
N TYR A 89 -0.96 4.44 -4.42
CA TYR A 89 0.00 4.10 -5.47
C TYR A 89 -0.66 4.01 -6.86
N GLY A 90 -1.90 3.52 -6.94
CA GLY A 90 -2.67 3.47 -8.19
C GLY A 90 -2.97 4.86 -8.77
N VAL A 91 -3.33 5.83 -7.93
CA VAL A 91 -3.54 7.22 -8.32
C VAL A 91 -2.23 7.87 -8.77
N LEU A 92 -1.13 7.64 -8.04
CA LEU A 92 0.21 8.09 -8.42
C LEU A 92 0.64 7.54 -9.80
N MET A 93 0.42 6.25 -10.04
CA MET A 93 0.70 5.61 -11.33
C MET A 93 -0.11 6.24 -12.46
N PHE A 94 -1.40 6.50 -12.23
CA PHE A 94 -2.25 7.17 -13.21
C PHE A 94 -1.76 8.59 -13.51
N ALA A 95 -1.40 9.36 -12.48
CA ALA A 95 -0.85 10.71 -12.64
C ALA A 95 0.47 10.69 -13.44
N PHE A 96 1.35 9.72 -13.15
CA PHE A 96 2.61 9.54 -13.86
C PHE A 96 2.39 9.23 -15.35
N PHE A 97 1.53 8.26 -15.68
CA PHE A 97 1.19 7.97 -17.07
C PHE A 97 0.51 9.14 -17.78
N TRP A 98 -0.35 9.88 -17.08
CA TRP A 98 -1.00 11.06 -17.63
C TRP A 98 0.02 12.14 -18.03
N VAL A 99 1.00 12.40 -17.16
CA VAL A 99 2.11 13.33 -17.44
C VAL A 99 2.93 12.83 -18.62
N LEU A 100 3.31 11.54 -18.66
CA LEU A 100 4.07 10.96 -19.78
C LEU A 100 3.33 11.10 -21.12
N ILE A 101 2.02 10.86 -21.15
CA ILE A 101 1.21 11.01 -22.37
C ILE A 101 1.19 12.47 -22.82
N LYS A 102 1.05 13.43 -21.89
CA LYS A 102 1.13 14.85 -22.22
C LYS A 102 2.49 15.26 -22.75
N LEU A 103 3.58 14.78 -22.13
CA LEU A 103 4.95 15.05 -22.57
C LEU A 103 5.22 14.47 -23.97
N ARG A 104 4.80 13.22 -24.24
CA ARG A 104 4.90 12.63 -25.58
C ARG A 104 4.14 13.43 -26.63
N LYS A 105 2.90 13.85 -26.33
CA LYS A 105 2.11 14.70 -27.23
C LYS A 105 2.78 16.05 -27.51
N GLY A 106 3.44 16.64 -26.52
CA GLY A 106 4.23 17.86 -26.71
C GLY A 106 5.46 17.65 -27.59
N SER A 107 6.10 16.47 -27.51
CA SER A 107 7.32 16.15 -28.25
C SER A 107 7.09 15.75 -29.72
N THR A 108 5.87 15.39 -30.13
CA THR A 108 5.57 15.05 -31.55
C THR A 108 5.04 16.26 -32.34
N ALA A 109 4.92 17.43 -31.71
CA ALA A 109 4.47 18.68 -32.33
C ALA A 109 5.63 19.66 -32.64
N GLY A 110 6.88 19.20 -32.52
CA GLY A 110 8.09 19.96 -32.85
C GLY A 110 8.73 19.43 -34.13
#